data_AF-A0A6G0XLC2-F1
#
_entry.id   AF-A0A6G0XLC2-F1
#
_cell.length_a   1.000
_cell.length_b   1.000
_cell.length_c   1.000
_cell.angle_alpha   90.00
_cell.angle_beta   90.00
_cell.angle_gamma   90.00
#
_symmetry.space_group_name_H-M   'P 1'
#
loop_
_entity.id
_entity.type
_entity.pdbx_description
1 polymer ?
#
loop_
_entity_poly.entity_id
_entity_poly.type
_entity_poly.pdbx_seq_one_letter_code
_entity_poly.pdbx_strand_id
1 'polypeptide(L)'
;MTCQFSADAPVNATLMWLLPPPFAYVDLVGATTLAVNSQSNLVYSVTKNQTTRTVQITLVNNAAITAGNVFHLSMATIVPPSTGALDAFTIQLLSPENALLDTVNTQLSVKTQPSTLNILYVGMKSQRAGQDTGLALAFSPAQVLPTAGAVVIALNSLFNLTSSVVLNMLTPSGGYTTSQDARNVVKLQRNGDGSALSKGSILSFWLSGVWSPPTDGVITIGELKTTTPEGFIYEQANLSSMTVYSG
;
A
#
# COMPACT_ATOMS: atom_id res chain seq x y z
N MET A 1 -7.42 17.82 -0.28
CA MET A 1 -8.74 17.60 0.36
C MET A 1 -9.22 18.89 1.00
N THR A 2 -10.52 19.01 1.23
CA THR A 2 -11.14 20.19 1.85
C THR A 2 -12.14 19.78 2.91
N CYS A 3 -12.20 20.53 4.02
CA CYS A 3 -13.23 20.39 5.05
C CYS A 3 -13.67 21.77 5.58
N GLN A 4 -14.85 21.83 6.17
CA GLN A 4 -15.41 23.01 6.82
C GLN A 4 -16.01 22.58 8.15
N PHE A 5 -15.69 23.31 9.22
CA PHE A 5 -16.27 23.09 10.54
C PHE A 5 -17.38 24.09 10.81
N SER A 6 -18.37 23.65 11.59
CA SER A 6 -19.50 24.42 12.11
C SER A 6 -19.18 25.17 13.40
N ALA A 7 -18.06 24.84 14.05
CA ALA A 7 -17.55 25.53 15.22
C ALA A 7 -16.33 26.41 14.89
N ASP A 8 -16.15 27.47 15.67
CA ASP A 8 -14.94 28.28 15.64
C ASP A 8 -13.74 27.44 16.09
N ALA A 9 -12.62 27.55 15.38
CA ALA A 9 -11.35 27.01 15.83
C ALA A 9 -10.65 28.07 16.72
N PRO A 10 -10.53 27.84 18.05
CA PRO A 10 -9.84 28.78 18.93
C PRO A 10 -8.35 28.91 18.60
N VAL A 11 -7.70 29.86 19.25
CA VAL A 11 -6.23 29.99 19.23
C VAL A 11 -5.60 28.67 19.68
N ASN A 12 -4.65 28.16 18.91
CA ASN A 12 -3.96 26.88 19.14
C ASN A 12 -4.85 25.63 19.11
N ALA A 13 -5.99 25.70 18.41
CA ALA A 13 -6.81 24.52 18.17
C ALA A 13 -6.04 23.43 17.42
N THR A 14 -6.46 22.18 17.62
CA THR A 14 -5.87 21.02 16.96
C THR A 14 -6.87 20.38 16.00
N LEU A 15 -6.44 20.17 14.76
CA LEU A 15 -7.13 19.32 13.80
C LEU A 15 -6.59 17.90 13.96
N MET A 16 -7.39 17.00 14.50
CA MET A 16 -7.04 15.58 14.64
C MET A 16 -7.70 14.77 13.54
N TRP A 17 -6.88 14.19 12.69
CA TRP A 17 -7.32 13.27 11.67
C TRP A 17 -7.27 11.84 12.19
N LEU A 18 -8.43 11.17 12.14
CA LEU A 18 -8.57 9.73 12.33
C LEU A 18 -8.52 9.03 10.98
N LEU A 19 -7.43 8.28 10.73
CA LEU A 19 -7.30 7.49 9.51
C LEU A 19 -8.08 6.17 9.69
N PRO A 20 -8.96 5.78 8.75
CA PRO A 20 -9.75 4.57 8.92
C PRO A 20 -8.82 3.34 8.97
N PRO A 21 -9.27 2.22 9.54
CA PRO A 21 -8.79 0.95 9.08
C PRO A 21 -9.22 0.77 7.61
N PRO A 22 -8.33 0.36 6.71
CA PRO A 22 -7.08 -0.28 7.07
C PRO A 22 -5.85 0.60 6.72
N PHE A 23 -6.04 1.87 6.37
CA PHE A 23 -5.04 2.92 6.05
C PHE A 23 -3.78 2.96 6.91
N ALA A 24 -2.82 2.08 6.60
CA ALA A 24 -1.43 2.24 6.96
C ALA A 24 -0.75 2.93 5.79
N TYR A 25 -0.71 4.26 5.81
CA TYR A 25 0.10 4.99 4.85
C TYR A 25 1.58 4.76 5.16
N VAL A 26 2.26 4.19 4.17
CA VAL A 26 3.69 3.83 4.15
C VAL A 26 4.65 4.99 4.16
N ASP A 27 4.14 6.22 4.21
CA ASP A 27 4.95 7.31 4.73
C ASP A 27 4.03 8.42 5.24
N LEU A 28 3.83 8.46 6.55
CA LEU A 28 3.59 9.73 7.22
C LEU A 28 4.82 10.66 7.10
N VAL A 29 5.82 10.38 6.27
CA VAL A 29 7.07 11.14 6.12
C VAL A 29 6.93 12.25 5.05
N GLY A 30 5.85 12.25 4.26
CA GLY A 30 5.55 13.33 3.33
C GLY A 30 5.18 14.66 4.01
N ALA A 31 5.39 15.77 3.28
CA ALA A 31 4.96 17.09 3.71
C ALA A 31 3.43 17.15 3.85
N THR A 32 2.96 17.72 4.96
CA THR A 32 1.55 18.06 5.20
C THR A 32 1.42 19.56 5.07
N THR A 33 0.56 20.02 4.16
CA THR A 33 0.25 21.44 4.03
C THR A 33 -1.17 21.75 4.47
N LEU A 34 -1.33 22.88 5.15
CA LEU A 34 -2.61 23.41 5.56
C LEU A 34 -2.77 24.83 5.02
N ALA A 35 -3.91 25.10 4.39
CA ALA A 35 -4.34 26.43 4.02
C ALA A 35 -5.79 26.66 4.48
N VAL A 36 -6.16 27.90 4.78
CA VAL A 36 -7.54 28.28 5.12
C VAL A 36 -8.01 29.37 4.18
N ASN A 37 -9.14 29.16 3.49
CA ASN A 37 -9.68 30.06 2.45
C ASN A 37 -8.61 30.54 1.45
N SER A 38 -7.74 29.64 1.00
CA SER A 38 -6.59 29.91 0.10
C SER A 38 -5.39 30.65 0.71
N GLN A 39 -5.37 30.95 2.02
CA GLN A 39 -4.17 31.46 2.70
C GLN A 39 -3.25 30.29 3.08
N SER A 40 -2.05 30.24 2.47
CA SER A 40 -1.07 29.15 2.64
C SER A 40 -0.01 29.41 3.72
N ASN A 41 0.04 30.59 4.32
CA ASN A 41 1.08 31.01 5.29
C ASN A 41 0.66 30.76 6.75
N LEU A 42 -0.05 29.66 7.00
CA LEU A 42 -0.38 29.26 8.37
C LEU A 42 0.85 28.63 9.01
N VAL A 43 1.17 29.07 10.22
CA VAL A 43 2.14 28.37 11.06
C VAL A 43 1.39 27.28 11.81
N TYR A 44 1.89 26.06 11.77
CA TYR A 44 1.33 24.91 12.46
C TYR A 44 2.42 23.88 12.75
N SER A 45 2.20 23.05 13.76
CA SER A 45 2.99 21.85 14.01
C SER A 45 2.22 20.62 13.56
N VAL A 46 2.95 19.56 13.21
CA VAL A 46 2.36 18.28 12.78
C VAL A 46 2.94 17.16 13.62
N THR A 47 2.07 16.42 14.30
CA THR A 47 2.42 15.20 15.02
C THR A 47 1.73 14.01 14.38
N LYS A 48 2.49 12.94 14.13
CA LYS A 48 2.05 11.75 13.41
C LYS A 48 2.22 10.54 14.31
N ASN A 49 1.15 9.77 14.53
CA ASN A 49 1.17 8.58 15.37
C ASN A 49 0.64 7.37 14.61
N GLN A 50 1.54 6.44 14.30
CA GLN A 50 1.24 5.21 13.55
C GLN A 50 0.40 4.22 14.38
N THR A 51 0.64 4.13 15.68
CA THR A 51 -0.06 3.22 16.59
C THR A 51 -1.54 3.58 16.71
N THR A 52 -1.82 4.87 16.89
CA THR A 52 -3.21 5.37 17.01
C THR A 52 -3.83 5.75 15.67
N ARG A 53 -3.07 5.69 14.57
CA ARG A 53 -3.48 6.07 13.21
C ARG A 53 -4.02 7.50 13.14
N THR A 54 -3.33 8.40 13.85
CA THR A 54 -3.73 9.81 13.91
C THR A 54 -2.67 10.75 13.35
N VAL A 55 -3.14 11.82 12.72
CA VAL A 55 -2.33 12.99 12.36
C VAL A 55 -2.93 14.19 13.08
N GLN A 56 -2.15 14.82 13.95
CA GLN A 56 -2.52 16.03 14.67
C GLN A 56 -1.84 17.22 14.03
N ILE A 57 -2.62 18.25 13.69
CA ILE A 57 -2.13 19.53 13.20
C ILE A 57 -2.56 20.58 14.21
N THR A 58 -1.61 21.10 14.98
CA THR A 58 -1.88 22.16 15.94
C THR A 58 -1.61 23.50 15.28
N LEU A 59 -2.62 24.34 15.23
CA LEU A 59 -2.52 25.69 14.69
C LEU A 59 -1.62 26.54 15.59
N VAL A 60 -0.85 27.44 15.00
CA VAL A 60 -0.11 28.48 15.72
C VAL A 60 -0.63 29.82 15.20
N ASN A 61 -1.82 30.19 15.68
CA ASN A 61 -2.60 31.35 15.24
C ASN A 61 -2.82 32.33 16.39
N ASN A 62 -2.77 33.63 16.09
CA ASN A 62 -2.96 34.68 17.11
C ASN A 62 -4.43 35.09 17.29
N ALA A 63 -5.34 34.54 16.50
CA ALA A 63 -6.77 34.80 16.56
C ALA A 63 -7.55 33.53 16.16
N ALA A 64 -8.76 33.38 16.69
CA ALA A 64 -9.66 32.29 16.33
C ALA A 64 -10.01 32.31 14.83
N ILE A 65 -10.19 31.14 14.24
CA ILE A 65 -10.69 30.98 12.87
C ILE A 65 -12.18 30.72 12.96
N THR A 66 -12.99 31.59 12.35
CA THR A 66 -14.44 31.50 12.39
C THR A 66 -14.96 30.22 11.72
N ALA A 67 -16.08 29.70 12.21
CA ALA A 67 -16.83 28.63 11.59
C ALA A 67 -17.15 28.92 10.10
N GLY A 68 -17.26 27.87 9.29
CA GLY A 68 -17.56 27.95 7.86
C GLY A 68 -16.35 28.24 6.95
N ASN A 69 -15.20 28.63 7.51
CA ASN A 69 -13.97 28.74 6.75
C ASN A 69 -13.52 27.37 6.20
N VAL A 70 -13.02 27.36 4.97
CA VAL A 70 -12.58 26.15 4.26
C VAL A 70 -11.14 25.85 4.61
N PHE A 71 -10.91 24.72 5.27
CA PHE A 71 -9.58 24.17 5.51
C PHE A 71 -9.21 23.30 4.31
N HIS A 72 -8.15 23.70 3.59
CA HIS A 72 -7.53 22.94 2.53
C HIS A 72 -6.33 22.20 3.10
N LEU A 73 -6.42 20.87 3.15
CA LEU A 73 -5.33 20.02 3.59
C LEU A 73 -4.75 19.27 2.40
N SER A 74 -3.42 19.22 2.33
CA SER A 74 -2.69 18.38 1.38
C SER A 74 -1.75 17.46 2.13
N MET A 75 -1.74 16.18 1.76
CA MET A 75 -0.74 15.22 2.19
C MET A 75 -0.13 14.57 0.96
N ALA A 76 1.18 14.38 0.97
CA ALA A 76 1.90 13.79 -0.14
C ALA A 76 1.64 12.29 -0.34
N THR A 77 0.81 11.64 0.49
CA THR A 77 0.59 10.19 0.43
C THR A 77 -0.88 9.84 0.14
N ILE A 78 -1.07 9.08 -0.95
CA ILE A 78 -2.37 8.54 -1.41
C ILE A 78 -2.16 7.04 -1.65
N VAL A 79 -2.57 6.21 -0.69
CA VAL A 79 -2.71 4.76 -0.80
C VAL A 79 -4.08 4.54 -1.43
N PRO A 80 -4.21 3.64 -2.41
CA PRO A 80 -5.50 3.26 -2.98
C PRO A 80 -6.39 2.63 -1.89
N PRO A 81 -7.72 2.82 -1.96
CA PRO A 81 -8.63 2.26 -0.99
C PRO A 81 -8.52 0.73 -0.96
N SER A 82 -8.54 0.18 0.24
CA SER A 82 -8.33 -1.25 0.52
C SER A 82 -9.33 -2.19 -0.17
N THR A 83 -10.49 -1.66 -0.57
CA THR A 83 -11.63 -2.44 -1.11
C THR A 83 -12.12 -1.93 -2.47
N GLY A 84 -11.47 -0.92 -3.06
CA GLY A 84 -11.96 -0.26 -4.27
C GLY A 84 -13.16 0.67 -4.07
N ALA A 85 -13.71 0.76 -2.85
CA ALA A 85 -14.74 1.73 -2.47
C ALA A 85 -14.12 3.06 -2.03
N LEU A 86 -14.90 4.14 -2.10
CA LEU A 86 -14.50 5.42 -1.52
C LEU A 86 -14.56 5.34 0.00
N ASP A 87 -13.40 5.20 0.61
CA ASP A 87 -13.28 5.22 2.05
C ASP A 87 -13.50 6.64 2.61
N ALA A 88 -14.32 6.72 3.67
CA ALA A 88 -14.57 7.94 4.42
C ALA A 88 -13.60 8.05 5.60
N PHE A 89 -13.16 9.26 5.91
CA PHE A 89 -12.31 9.56 7.05
C PHE A 89 -12.90 10.69 7.89
N THR A 90 -12.46 10.74 9.14
CA THR A 90 -12.99 11.66 10.14
C THR A 90 -11.91 12.65 10.56
N ILE A 91 -12.24 13.94 10.52
CA ILE A 91 -11.41 15.01 11.05
C ILE A 91 -12.15 15.62 12.24
N GLN A 92 -11.47 15.69 13.37
CA GLN A 92 -11.97 16.31 14.59
C GLN A 92 -11.28 17.66 14.77
N LEU A 93 -12.07 18.68 15.09
CA LEU A 93 -11.57 19.94 15.60
C LEU A 93 -11.57 19.88 17.12
N LEU A 94 -10.41 20.07 17.73
CA LEU A 94 -10.20 20.00 19.18
C LEU A 94 -9.75 21.37 19.71
N SER A 95 -10.18 21.70 20.93
CA SER A 95 -9.63 22.84 21.69
C SER A 95 -8.17 22.58 22.10
N PRO A 96 -7.44 23.61 22.58
CA PRO A 96 -6.09 23.44 23.13
C PRO A 96 -6.03 22.44 24.30
N GLU A 97 -7.12 22.30 25.04
CA GLU A 97 -7.31 21.37 26.15
C GLU A 97 -7.80 19.98 25.68
N ASN A 98 -7.81 19.72 24.37
CA ASN A 98 -8.30 18.51 23.71
C ASN A 98 -9.81 18.25 23.86
N ALA A 99 -10.63 19.28 24.11
CA ALA A 99 -12.07 19.13 24.05
C ALA A 99 -12.54 19.03 22.59
N LEU A 100 -13.38 18.06 22.26
CA LEU A 100 -13.96 17.93 20.92
C LEU A 100 -14.93 19.10 20.65
N LEU A 101 -14.63 19.91 19.65
CA LEU A 101 -15.45 21.06 19.24
C LEU A 101 -16.35 20.72 18.05
N ASP A 102 -15.82 20.00 17.06
CA ASP A 102 -16.58 19.60 15.89
C ASP A 102 -15.95 18.38 15.19
N THR A 103 -16.72 17.72 14.32
CA THR A 103 -16.28 16.55 13.55
C THR A 103 -16.81 16.62 12.12
N VAL A 104 -15.91 16.43 11.15
CA VAL A 104 -16.24 16.37 9.73
C VAL A 104 -15.87 15.01 9.19
N ASN A 105 -16.83 14.38 8.50
CA ASN A 105 -16.57 13.20 7.69
C ASN A 105 -16.41 13.61 6.23
N THR A 106 -15.35 13.14 5.58
CA THR A 106 -15.04 13.46 4.18
C THR A 106 -14.41 12.24 3.51
N GLN A 107 -14.39 12.24 2.17
CA GLN A 107 -13.88 11.12 1.38
C GLN A 107 -12.62 11.55 0.63
N LEU A 108 -11.65 10.64 0.51
CA LEU A 108 -10.49 10.90 -0.31
C LEU A 108 -10.92 10.93 -1.79
N SER A 109 -10.32 11.82 -2.58
CA SER A 109 -10.55 11.79 -4.02
C SER A 109 -10.10 10.44 -4.59
N VAL A 110 -10.98 9.82 -5.38
CA VAL A 110 -10.79 8.57 -6.13
C VAL A 110 -9.41 8.56 -6.83
N LYS A 111 -8.42 7.89 -6.23
CA LYS A 111 -7.32 7.28 -7.00
C LYS A 111 -7.42 5.78 -6.76
N THR A 112 -8.40 5.17 -7.40
CA THR A 112 -8.96 3.84 -7.06
C THR A 112 -8.26 2.66 -7.71
N GLN A 113 -7.01 2.78 -8.17
CA GLN A 113 -6.30 1.65 -8.75
C GLN A 113 -4.89 1.57 -8.16
N PRO A 114 -4.43 0.37 -7.76
CA PRO A 114 -3.02 0.12 -7.54
C PRO A 114 -2.20 0.63 -8.73
N SER A 115 -1.00 1.14 -8.46
CA SER A 115 -0.11 1.56 -9.55
C SER A 115 0.31 0.33 -10.38
N THR A 116 0.71 0.53 -11.62
CA THR A 116 1.26 -0.58 -12.41
C THR A 116 2.63 -0.98 -11.87
N LEU A 117 2.80 -2.27 -11.55
CA LEU A 117 4.09 -2.83 -11.17
C LEU A 117 4.95 -3.11 -12.42
N ASN A 118 6.22 -2.73 -12.42
CA ASN A 118 7.08 -2.93 -13.58
C ASN A 118 7.69 -4.34 -13.58
N ILE A 119 7.15 -5.24 -14.41
CA ILE A 119 7.68 -6.60 -14.59
C ILE A 119 8.87 -6.57 -15.55
N LEU A 120 10.01 -7.05 -15.10
CA LEU A 120 11.24 -7.13 -15.89
C LEU A 120 11.42 -8.51 -16.51
N TYR A 121 11.03 -9.56 -15.80
CA TYR A 121 11.17 -10.94 -16.25
C TYR A 121 10.15 -11.85 -15.57
N VAL A 122 9.64 -12.81 -16.35
CA VAL A 122 8.87 -13.96 -15.89
C VAL A 122 9.44 -15.16 -16.65
N GLY A 123 9.79 -16.24 -15.93
CA GLY A 123 10.30 -17.47 -16.55
C GLY A 123 9.90 -18.72 -15.78
N MET A 124 9.80 -19.85 -16.50
CA MET A 124 9.59 -21.18 -15.94
C MET A 124 10.88 -21.98 -16.10
N LYS A 125 11.30 -22.71 -15.07
CA LYS A 125 12.50 -23.58 -15.16
C LYS A 125 12.20 -24.84 -15.98
N SER A 126 10.97 -25.36 -15.91
CA SER A 126 10.48 -26.46 -16.74
C SER A 126 9.11 -26.12 -17.30
N GLN A 127 8.96 -26.17 -18.61
CA GLN A 127 7.68 -25.97 -19.30
C GLN A 127 6.91 -27.28 -19.51
N ARG A 128 7.28 -28.36 -18.83
CA ARG A 128 6.58 -29.66 -18.96
C ARG A 128 5.27 -29.65 -18.18
N ALA A 129 4.21 -30.15 -18.80
CA ALA A 129 2.91 -30.31 -18.17
C ALA A 129 2.97 -31.25 -16.96
N GLY A 130 2.24 -30.90 -15.89
CA GLY A 130 2.09 -31.73 -14.70
C GLY A 130 3.37 -31.99 -13.91
N GLN A 131 4.39 -31.13 -14.02
CA GLN A 131 5.64 -31.22 -13.27
C GLN A 131 5.92 -29.95 -12.48
N ASP A 132 6.83 -30.01 -11.50
CA ASP A 132 7.38 -28.80 -10.87
C ASP A 132 8.06 -27.95 -11.95
N THR A 133 7.45 -26.80 -12.23
CA THR A 133 7.99 -25.86 -13.20
C THR A 133 9.11 -25.03 -12.60
N GLY A 134 9.03 -24.71 -11.31
CA GLY A 134 9.66 -23.51 -10.75
C GLY A 134 9.24 -22.21 -11.47
N LEU A 135 9.17 -21.10 -10.74
CA LEU A 135 8.81 -19.79 -11.27
C LEU A 135 9.89 -18.76 -10.93
N ALA A 136 10.54 -18.20 -11.93
CA ALA A 136 11.51 -17.12 -11.81
C ALA A 136 10.82 -15.79 -12.15
N LEU A 137 10.99 -14.80 -11.27
CA LEU A 137 10.41 -13.47 -11.42
C LEU A 137 11.48 -12.41 -11.17
N ALA A 138 11.46 -11.35 -11.98
CA ALA A 138 12.16 -10.11 -11.68
C ALA A 138 11.23 -8.93 -11.96
N PHE A 139 11.21 -7.96 -11.04
CA PHE A 139 10.40 -6.76 -11.18
C PHE A 139 11.08 -5.57 -10.52
N SER A 140 10.57 -4.38 -10.80
CA SER A 140 10.97 -3.14 -10.14
C SER A 140 9.74 -2.41 -9.60
N PRO A 141 9.68 -2.12 -8.28
CA PRO A 141 8.57 -1.38 -7.72
C PRO A 141 8.66 0.10 -8.14
N ALA A 142 7.54 0.67 -8.58
CA ALA A 142 7.41 2.09 -8.88
C ALA A 142 7.05 2.92 -7.63
N GLN A 143 6.74 2.25 -6.51
CA GLN A 143 6.57 2.81 -5.18
C GLN A 143 7.60 2.24 -4.20
N VAL A 144 7.79 2.89 -3.04
CA VAL A 144 8.63 2.33 -1.97
C VAL A 144 7.88 1.20 -1.28
N LEU A 145 8.45 -0.01 -1.28
CA LEU A 145 7.88 -1.15 -0.55
C LEU A 145 8.44 -1.16 0.89
N PRO A 146 7.61 -1.18 1.95
CA PRO A 146 8.07 -1.08 3.34
C PRO A 146 9.00 -2.19 3.78
N THR A 147 9.71 -1.95 4.88
CA THR A 147 10.56 -2.94 5.56
C THR A 147 9.81 -4.23 5.90
N ALA A 148 8.53 -4.12 6.28
CA ALA A 148 7.63 -5.25 6.55
C ALA A 148 6.51 -5.40 5.49
N GLY A 149 6.71 -4.88 4.27
CA GLY A 149 5.79 -5.12 3.15
C GLY A 149 5.84 -6.55 2.64
N ALA A 150 5.00 -6.89 1.67
CA ALA A 150 5.00 -8.22 1.07
C ALA A 150 4.84 -8.19 -0.46
N VAL A 151 5.36 -9.24 -1.10
CA VAL A 151 5.11 -9.55 -2.51
C VAL A 151 4.10 -10.70 -2.56
N VAL A 152 3.03 -10.54 -3.32
CA VAL A 152 1.96 -11.53 -3.44
C VAL A 152 1.84 -11.96 -4.90
N ILE A 153 1.91 -13.27 -5.13
CA ILE A 153 1.79 -13.89 -6.44
C ILE A 153 0.50 -14.70 -6.44
N ALA A 154 -0.49 -14.27 -7.21
CA ALA A 154 -1.73 -15.00 -7.40
C ALA A 154 -1.61 -15.76 -8.73
N LEU A 155 -1.32 -17.05 -8.66
CA LEU A 155 -1.21 -17.87 -9.86
C LEU A 155 -2.58 -18.18 -10.44
N ASN A 156 -2.63 -18.41 -11.74
CA ASN A 156 -3.83 -18.93 -12.40
C ASN A 156 -4.25 -20.27 -11.76
N SER A 157 -5.56 -20.51 -11.69
CA SER A 157 -6.15 -21.72 -11.08
C SER A 157 -5.70 -23.03 -11.72
N LEU A 158 -5.12 -22.99 -12.92
CA LEU A 158 -4.57 -24.16 -13.60
C LEU A 158 -3.26 -24.65 -12.98
N PHE A 159 -2.51 -23.78 -12.30
CA PHE A 159 -1.30 -24.16 -11.58
C PHE A 159 -1.67 -24.87 -10.27
N ASN A 160 -0.70 -25.60 -9.71
CA ASN A 160 -0.82 -26.14 -8.35
C ASN A 160 0.40 -25.73 -7.52
N LEU A 161 0.21 -25.60 -6.22
CA LEU A 161 1.29 -25.42 -5.26
C LEU A 161 1.49 -26.73 -4.48
N THR A 162 2.74 -27.13 -4.25
CA THR A 162 3.05 -28.20 -3.28
C THR A 162 2.70 -27.71 -1.87
N SER A 163 2.73 -28.58 -0.86
CA SER A 163 2.55 -28.16 0.54
C SER A 163 3.64 -27.22 1.07
N SER A 164 4.74 -27.05 0.32
CA SER A 164 5.86 -26.18 0.69
C SER A 164 6.48 -25.54 -0.55
N VAL A 165 6.08 -24.30 -0.81
CA VAL A 165 6.78 -23.43 -1.78
C VAL A 165 8.05 -22.89 -1.14
N VAL A 166 9.18 -23.07 -1.84
CA VAL A 166 10.49 -22.60 -1.37
C VAL A 166 10.91 -21.38 -2.17
N LEU A 167 11.15 -20.27 -1.46
CA LEU A 167 11.69 -19.04 -2.00
C LEU A 167 13.22 -19.08 -2.03
N ASN A 168 13.77 -18.68 -3.17
CA ASN A 168 15.20 -18.54 -3.34
C ASN A 168 15.49 -17.14 -3.93
N MET A 169 15.98 -16.24 -3.08
CA MET A 169 16.28 -14.87 -3.46
C MET A 169 17.52 -14.80 -4.34
N LEU A 170 17.43 -14.08 -5.46
CA LEU A 170 18.57 -13.80 -6.35
C LEU A 170 19.17 -12.42 -6.07
N THR A 171 18.36 -11.47 -5.59
CA THR A 171 18.80 -10.16 -5.09
C THR A 171 18.44 -10.03 -3.60
N PRO A 172 19.41 -10.18 -2.67
CA PRO A 172 19.13 -10.06 -1.24
C PRO A 172 18.68 -8.63 -0.90
N SER A 173 17.57 -8.50 -0.17
CA SER A 173 17.02 -7.20 0.26
C SER A 173 16.39 -7.29 1.66
N GLY A 174 17.07 -7.97 2.57
CA GLY A 174 16.51 -8.41 3.86
C GLY A 174 15.95 -9.82 3.79
N GLY A 175 15.43 -10.30 4.93
CA GLY A 175 14.81 -11.61 5.07
C GLY A 175 13.36 -11.65 4.57
N TYR A 176 12.95 -12.81 4.08
CA TYR A 176 11.58 -13.07 3.66
C TYR A 176 11.06 -14.37 4.28
N THR A 177 9.80 -14.35 4.70
CA THR A 177 9.04 -15.53 5.07
C THR A 177 8.04 -15.85 3.96
N THR A 178 7.98 -17.12 3.57
CA THR A 178 7.06 -17.58 2.51
C THR A 178 5.85 -18.25 3.14
N SER A 179 4.66 -17.92 2.64
CA SER A 179 3.40 -18.55 2.99
C SER A 179 2.54 -18.72 1.75
N GLN A 180 1.57 -19.63 1.81
CA GLN A 180 0.66 -19.90 0.69
C GLN A 180 -0.76 -20.16 1.18
N ASP A 181 -1.74 -19.96 0.31
CA ASP A 181 -3.12 -20.31 0.57
C ASP A 181 -3.67 -21.34 -0.43
N ALA A 182 -4.89 -21.83 -0.18
CA ALA A 182 -5.56 -22.83 -1.00
C ALA A 182 -6.04 -22.29 -2.38
N ARG A 183 -5.83 -21.01 -2.69
CA ARG A 183 -6.25 -20.34 -3.93
C ARG A 183 -5.08 -20.08 -4.86
N ASN A 184 -4.01 -20.86 -4.75
CA ASN A 184 -2.76 -20.71 -5.50
C ASN A 184 -2.10 -19.33 -5.31
N VAL A 185 -2.23 -18.75 -4.11
CA VAL A 185 -1.55 -17.51 -3.76
C VAL A 185 -0.31 -17.82 -2.95
N VAL A 186 0.83 -17.25 -3.36
CA VAL A 186 2.08 -17.26 -2.60
C VAL A 186 2.36 -15.84 -2.09
N LYS A 187 2.56 -15.71 -0.78
CA LYS A 187 2.94 -14.46 -0.13
C LYS A 187 4.37 -14.55 0.39
N LEU A 188 5.21 -13.63 -0.09
CA LEU A 188 6.59 -13.41 0.37
C LEU A 188 6.59 -12.19 1.29
N GLN A 189 6.52 -12.44 2.59
CA GLN A 189 6.47 -11.41 3.62
C GLN A 189 7.89 -10.97 3.99
N ARG A 190 8.21 -9.68 3.87
CA ARG A 190 9.49 -9.16 4.38
C ARG A 190 9.48 -9.20 5.91
N ASN A 191 10.62 -9.57 6.51
CA ASN A 191 10.74 -9.79 7.95
C ASN A 191 10.89 -8.49 8.76
N GLY A 192 11.06 -7.33 8.12
CA GLY A 192 11.32 -6.06 8.82
C GLY A 192 12.77 -5.83 9.24
N ASP A 193 13.68 -6.73 8.87
CA ASP A 193 15.11 -6.76 9.26
C ASP A 193 16.05 -5.99 8.30
N GLY A 194 15.50 -5.24 7.35
CA GLY A 194 16.26 -4.46 6.37
C GLY A 194 15.61 -3.10 6.05
N SER A 195 16.23 -2.32 5.16
CA SER A 195 15.66 -1.04 4.70
C SER A 195 14.41 -1.26 3.84
N ALA A 196 13.62 -0.21 3.65
CA ALA A 196 12.55 -0.24 2.66
C ALA A 196 13.16 -0.49 1.26
N LEU A 197 12.41 -1.16 0.40
CA LEU A 197 12.78 -1.36 -0.99
C LEU A 197 12.47 -0.08 -1.77
N SER A 198 13.53 0.64 -2.14
CA SER A 198 13.42 1.90 -2.88
C SER A 198 12.75 1.71 -4.24
N LYS A 199 12.03 2.74 -4.69
CA LYS A 199 11.53 2.83 -6.06
C LYS A 199 12.66 2.56 -7.08
N GLY A 200 12.39 1.76 -8.10
CA GLY A 200 13.36 1.47 -9.15
C GLY A 200 14.38 0.39 -8.81
N SER A 201 14.41 -0.10 -7.56
CA SER A 201 15.23 -1.26 -7.20
C SER A 201 14.79 -2.51 -7.97
N ILE A 202 15.69 -3.47 -8.18
CA ILE A 202 15.35 -4.73 -8.85
C ILE A 202 15.20 -5.79 -7.77
N LEU A 203 14.03 -6.41 -7.71
CA LEU A 203 13.81 -7.62 -6.93
C LEU A 203 13.72 -8.81 -7.88
N SER A 204 14.54 -9.82 -7.64
CA SER A 204 14.54 -11.07 -8.39
C SER A 204 14.64 -12.27 -7.47
N PHE A 205 13.88 -13.31 -7.79
CA PHE A 205 13.82 -14.55 -7.03
C PHE A 205 13.32 -15.69 -7.91
N TRP A 206 13.51 -16.91 -7.42
CA TRP A 206 12.87 -18.09 -7.98
C TRP A 206 12.13 -18.90 -6.91
N LEU A 207 10.97 -19.43 -7.29
CA LEU A 207 10.14 -20.30 -6.45
C LEU A 207 10.23 -21.74 -6.95
N SER A 208 10.40 -22.70 -6.04
CA SER A 208 10.15 -24.14 -6.27
C SER A 208 8.85 -24.57 -5.62
N GLY A 209 8.31 -25.71 -6.04
CA GLY A 209 7.03 -26.20 -5.54
C GLY A 209 5.83 -25.57 -6.25
N VAL A 210 6.06 -25.02 -7.44
CA VAL A 210 5.00 -24.50 -8.34
C VAL A 210 4.88 -25.48 -9.48
N TRP A 211 3.73 -26.11 -9.64
CA TRP A 211 3.49 -27.15 -10.63
C TRP A 211 2.75 -26.59 -11.84
N SER A 212 3.26 -26.92 -13.03
CA SER A 212 2.59 -26.63 -14.29
C SER A 212 1.24 -27.32 -14.34
N PRO A 213 0.27 -26.72 -15.05
CA PRO A 213 -0.97 -27.38 -15.42
C PRO A 213 -0.70 -28.73 -16.10
N PRO A 214 -1.57 -29.74 -15.95
CA PRO A 214 -1.42 -31.05 -16.59
C PRO A 214 -1.78 -31.05 -18.08
N THR A 215 -1.94 -29.87 -18.68
CA THR A 215 -2.31 -29.66 -20.08
C THR A 215 -1.26 -28.79 -20.78
N ASP A 216 -1.04 -29.05 -22.06
CA ASP A 216 -0.21 -28.24 -22.92
C ASP A 216 -0.98 -27.00 -23.43
N GLY A 217 -0.23 -26.02 -23.96
CA GLY A 217 -0.76 -24.80 -24.54
C GLY A 217 -0.19 -23.52 -23.94
N VAL A 218 -0.72 -22.38 -24.37
CA VAL A 218 -0.34 -21.06 -23.85
C VAL A 218 -1.21 -20.72 -22.64
N ILE A 219 -0.57 -20.54 -21.49
CA ILE A 219 -1.25 -20.37 -20.20
C ILE A 219 -0.78 -19.08 -19.55
N THR A 220 -1.73 -18.26 -19.10
CA THR A 220 -1.43 -17.07 -18.30
C THR A 220 -0.92 -17.49 -16.92
N ILE A 221 0.22 -16.96 -16.50
CA ILE A 221 0.83 -17.34 -15.22
C ILE A 221 0.00 -16.84 -14.04
N GLY A 222 -0.48 -15.60 -14.08
CA GLY A 222 -1.26 -14.99 -13.00
C GLY A 222 -0.97 -13.50 -12.83
N GLU A 223 -0.95 -13.04 -11.59
CA GLU A 223 -0.76 -11.65 -11.21
C GLU A 223 0.29 -11.51 -10.10
N LEU A 224 1.08 -10.44 -10.15
CA LEU A 224 2.03 -10.05 -9.11
C LEU A 224 1.58 -8.74 -8.45
N LYS A 225 1.65 -8.69 -7.12
CA LYS A 225 1.27 -7.54 -6.31
C LYS A 225 2.35 -7.19 -5.30
N THR A 226 2.51 -5.91 -5.01
CA THR A 226 3.23 -5.42 -3.83
C THR A 226 2.22 -4.93 -2.81
N THR A 227 2.44 -5.25 -1.53
CA THR A 227 1.48 -4.97 -0.46
C THR A 227 2.11 -4.41 0.81
N THR A 228 1.33 -3.70 1.62
CA THR A 228 1.68 -3.32 2.99
C THR A 228 1.73 -4.53 3.94
N PRO A 229 2.32 -4.39 5.15
CA PRO A 229 2.21 -5.43 6.19
C PRO A 229 0.76 -5.86 6.47
N GLU A 230 -0.18 -4.91 6.40
CA GLU A 230 -1.61 -5.12 6.64
C GLU A 230 -2.37 -5.64 5.42
N GLY A 231 -1.72 -5.71 4.25
CA GLY A 231 -2.26 -6.34 3.04
C GLY A 231 -2.85 -5.40 1.97
N PHE A 232 -2.62 -4.07 2.01
CA PHE A 232 -3.09 -3.17 0.93
C PHE A 232 -2.21 -3.29 -0.28
N ILE A 233 -2.81 -3.30 -1.46
CA ILE A 233 -2.11 -3.40 -2.73
C ILE A 233 -1.58 -2.01 -3.12
N TYR A 234 -0.26 -1.87 -3.21
CA TYR A 234 0.40 -0.69 -3.75
C TYR A 234 0.37 -0.69 -5.27
N GLU A 235 0.81 -1.82 -5.81
CA GLU A 235 1.07 -1.98 -7.21
C GLU A 235 0.68 -3.38 -7.62
N GLN A 236 0.26 -3.52 -8.87
CA GLN A 236 -0.04 -4.82 -9.44
C GLN A 236 0.30 -4.88 -10.92
N ALA A 237 0.58 -6.08 -11.41
CA ALA A 237 0.74 -6.36 -12.82
C ALA A 237 0.37 -7.80 -13.15
N ASN A 238 -0.25 -7.98 -14.31
CA ASN A 238 -0.42 -9.30 -14.88
C ASN A 238 0.93 -9.86 -15.32
N LEU A 239 1.17 -11.12 -15.02
CA LEU A 239 2.32 -11.86 -15.49
C LEU A 239 2.06 -12.35 -16.92
N SER A 240 3.10 -12.34 -17.75
CA SER A 240 3.01 -12.81 -19.14
C SER A 240 2.57 -14.27 -19.22
N SER A 241 1.96 -14.65 -20.34
CA SER A 241 1.63 -16.05 -20.60
C SER A 241 2.87 -16.84 -21.03
N MET A 242 2.85 -18.14 -20.79
CA MET A 242 3.91 -19.05 -21.22
C MET A 242 3.35 -20.31 -21.87
N THR A 243 4.17 -20.91 -22.73
CA THR A 243 3.85 -22.20 -23.31
C THR A 243 4.22 -23.31 -22.35
N VAL A 244 3.28 -24.22 -22.11
CA VAL A 244 3.47 -25.51 -21.46
C VAL A 244 3.39 -26.59 -22.54
N TYR A 245 4.26 -27.58 -22.49
CA TYR A 245 4.35 -28.66 -23.45
C TYR A 245 4.01 -29.98 -22.78
N SER A 246 3.32 -30.86 -23.51
CA SER A 246 3.19 -32.27 -23.15
C SER A 246 4.59 -32.90 -23.10
N GLY A 247 4.84 -33.70 -22.06
CA GLY A 247 6.13 -34.32 -21.80
C GLY A 247 6.51 -35.45 -22.75
#